data_AF-A0A1B6FMI9-F1
#
_entry.id   AF-A0A1B6FMI9-F1
#
_cell.length_a   1.000
_cell.length_b   1.000
_cell.length_c   1.000
_cell.angle_alpha   90.00
_cell.angle_beta   90.00
_cell.angle_gamma   90.00
#
_symmetry.space_group_name_H-M   'P 1'
#
loop_
_entity.id
_entity.type
_entity.pdbx_description
1 polymer ?
#
loop_
_entity_poly.entity_id
_entity_poly.type
_entity_poly.pdbx_seq_one_letter_code
_entity_poly.pdbx_strand_id
1 'polypeptide(L)'
;MNMTSCRFGAPVFVSFPHFLDANPVYLSRVQGLRPNREKHQFYFTVEPTYGIPIDVGARVQLNMLMQPFSHFSMYKNVPKTVFPVLWVDQRVTITERLARELRMALLLPTVGLVTGCSALISGTILLISLVLRARRKRADQDTVKPPGQVGLEQSQYQPSAPTLKS
;
A
#
# COMPACT_ATOMS: atom_id res chain seq x y z
N MET A 1 -31.36 7.38 -6.57
CA MET A 1 -31.50 6.44 -5.44
C MET A 1 -32.64 6.89 -4.54
N ASN A 2 -33.53 5.98 -4.13
CA ASN A 2 -34.61 6.25 -3.17
C ASN A 2 -34.07 6.13 -1.74
N MET A 3 -34.22 7.17 -0.92
CA MET A 3 -33.74 7.24 0.47
C MET A 3 -34.88 7.28 1.49
N THR A 4 -36.12 6.99 1.08
CA THR A 4 -37.31 7.08 1.94
C THR A 4 -37.18 6.26 3.22
N SER A 5 -36.75 5.00 3.11
CA SER A 5 -36.55 4.13 4.28
C SER A 5 -35.44 4.62 5.21
N CYS A 6 -34.43 5.32 4.67
CA CYS A 6 -33.32 5.87 5.44
C CYS A 6 -33.65 7.22 6.10
N ARG A 7 -34.78 7.83 5.75
CA ARG A 7 -35.17 9.18 6.19
C ARG A 7 -36.57 9.20 6.78
N PHE A 8 -36.87 8.25 7.68
CA PHE A 8 -38.12 8.21 8.45
C PHE A 8 -39.39 8.33 7.59
N GLY A 9 -39.37 7.77 6.37
CA GLY A 9 -40.50 7.84 5.44
C GLY A 9 -40.60 9.13 4.62
N ALA A 10 -39.68 10.08 4.78
CA ALA A 10 -39.63 11.29 3.96
C ALA A 10 -39.29 10.93 2.50
N PRO A 11 -39.98 11.50 1.50
CA PRO A 11 -39.86 11.11 0.09
C PRO A 11 -38.60 11.71 -0.58
N VAL A 12 -37.43 11.40 -0.02
CA VAL A 12 -36.13 11.95 -0.40
C VAL A 12 -35.40 11.00 -1.35
N PHE A 13 -34.79 11.58 -2.38
CA PHE A 13 -34.05 10.87 -3.41
C PHE A 13 -32.69 11.52 -3.62
N VAL A 14 -31.68 10.71 -3.91
CA VAL A 14 -30.31 11.17 -4.16
C VAL A 14 -29.93 10.88 -5.62
N SER A 15 -29.27 11.84 -6.27
CA SER A 15 -28.70 11.70 -7.62
C SER A 15 -27.38 12.46 -7.72
N PHE A 16 -26.71 12.37 -8.86
CA PHE A 16 -25.68 13.37 -9.20
C PHE A 16 -26.32 14.73 -9.53
N PRO A 17 -25.57 15.84 -9.40
CA PRO A 17 -26.06 17.17 -9.75
C PRO A 17 -26.60 17.24 -11.17
N HIS A 18 -27.68 18.00 -11.31
CA HIS A 18 -28.44 18.15 -12.54
C HIS A 18 -28.86 16.82 -13.19
N PHE A 19 -29.10 15.79 -12.37
CA PHE A 19 -29.43 14.44 -12.85
C PHE A 19 -28.40 13.87 -13.84
N LEU A 20 -27.12 14.20 -13.67
CA LEU A 20 -26.03 13.59 -14.44
C LEU A 20 -26.14 12.05 -14.36
N ASP A 21 -25.99 11.38 -15.50
CA ASP A 21 -26.07 9.92 -15.67
C ASP A 21 -27.40 9.27 -15.23
N ALA A 22 -28.44 10.06 -14.95
CA ALA A 22 -29.77 9.56 -14.68
C ALA A 22 -30.60 9.37 -15.97
N ASN A 23 -31.76 8.71 -15.85
CA ASN A 23 -32.67 8.57 -16.98
C ASN A 23 -33.11 9.96 -17.51
N PRO A 24 -33.09 10.19 -18.85
CA PRO A 24 -33.44 11.48 -19.45
C PRO A 24 -34.82 12.03 -19.06
N VAL A 25 -35.75 11.17 -18.63
CA VAL A 25 -37.08 11.58 -18.14
C VAL A 25 -37.03 12.56 -16.96
N TYR A 26 -35.96 12.57 -16.17
CA TYR A 26 -35.81 13.52 -15.07
C TYR A 26 -35.43 14.93 -15.56
N LEU A 27 -34.65 15.01 -16.65
CA LEU A 27 -34.26 16.27 -17.29
C LEU A 27 -35.44 16.93 -18.01
N SER A 28 -36.33 16.15 -18.61
CA SER A 28 -37.49 16.70 -19.35
C SER A 28 -38.58 17.28 -18.43
N ARG A 29 -38.59 16.93 -17.15
CA ARG A 29 -39.61 17.39 -16.18
C ARG A 29 -39.22 18.63 -15.39
N VAL A 30 -37.98 19.07 -15.47
CA VAL A 30 -37.47 20.22 -14.71
C VAL A 30 -36.63 21.12 -15.62
N GLN A 31 -37.08 22.36 -15.79
CA GLN A 31 -36.34 23.35 -16.57
C GLN A 31 -35.12 23.88 -15.81
N GLY A 32 -34.08 24.29 -16.54
CA GLY A 32 -32.87 24.89 -15.97
C GLY A 32 -31.75 23.89 -15.61
N LEU A 33 -31.95 22.59 -15.83
CA LEU A 33 -30.93 21.59 -15.58
C LEU A 33 -29.90 21.52 -16.71
N ARG A 34 -28.61 21.51 -16.36
CA ARG A 34 -27.48 21.45 -17.29
C ARG A 34 -26.44 20.44 -16.80
N PRO A 35 -26.65 19.13 -16.98
CA PRO A 35 -25.68 18.12 -16.57
C PRO A 35 -24.34 18.36 -17.31
N ASN A 36 -23.25 18.41 -16.56
CA ASN A 36 -21.90 18.56 -17.08
C ASN A 36 -21.01 17.60 -16.30
N ARG A 37 -20.30 16.72 -17.02
CA ARG A 37 -19.53 15.65 -16.40
C ARG A 37 -18.38 16.19 -15.55
N GLU A 38 -17.64 17.17 -16.04
CA GLU A 38 -16.51 17.77 -15.32
C GLU A 38 -16.94 18.41 -14.00
N LYS A 39 -18.11 19.07 -13.99
CA LYS A 39 -18.63 19.79 -12.83
C LYS A 39 -19.45 18.93 -11.88
N HIS A 40 -20.10 17.87 -12.36
CA HIS A 40 -21.12 17.15 -11.59
C HIS A 40 -20.79 15.67 -11.35
N GLN A 41 -19.68 15.15 -11.90
CA GLN A 41 -19.29 13.77 -11.62
C GLN A 41 -18.81 13.61 -10.18
N PHE A 42 -19.04 12.41 -9.65
CA PHE A 42 -18.35 11.90 -8.48
C PHE A 42 -17.04 11.24 -8.93
N TYR A 43 -15.92 11.54 -8.26
CA TYR A 43 -14.64 10.87 -8.53
C TYR A 43 -13.86 10.58 -7.25
N PHE A 44 -13.03 9.54 -7.31
CA PHE A 44 -12.20 9.07 -6.21
C PHE A 44 -10.84 8.63 -6.77
N THR A 45 -9.81 9.44 -6.54
CA THR A 45 -8.43 9.14 -6.96
C THR A 45 -7.69 8.46 -5.82
N VAL A 46 -7.19 7.26 -6.07
CA VAL A 46 -6.53 6.41 -5.06
C VAL A 46 -5.09 6.11 -5.41
N GLU A 47 -4.26 6.00 -4.38
CA GLU A 47 -2.97 5.33 -4.47
C GLU A 47 -3.19 3.82 -4.67
N PRO A 48 -2.55 3.20 -5.67
CA PRO A 48 -2.88 1.85 -6.12
C PRO A 48 -2.47 0.74 -5.14
N THR A 49 -1.45 0.94 -4.32
CA THR A 49 -0.86 -0.12 -3.48
C THR A 49 -1.65 -0.35 -2.19
N TYR A 50 -2.06 0.73 -1.54
CA TYR A 50 -2.72 0.73 -0.23
C TYR A 50 -4.14 1.31 -0.27
N GLY A 51 -4.60 1.78 -1.45
CA GLY A 51 -5.97 2.29 -1.64
C GLY A 51 -6.23 3.64 -0.99
N ILE A 52 -5.16 4.41 -0.69
CA ILE A 52 -5.26 5.66 0.05
C ILE A 52 -5.86 6.75 -0.86
N PRO A 53 -6.95 7.45 -0.45
CA PRO A 53 -7.52 8.52 -1.24
C PRO A 53 -6.60 9.75 -1.30
N ILE A 54 -6.31 10.22 -2.50
CA ILE A 54 -5.44 11.38 -2.77
C ILE A 54 -6.27 12.62 -3.14
N ASP A 55 -7.29 12.46 -3.97
CA ASP A 55 -8.26 13.52 -4.32
C ASP A 55 -9.64 12.91 -4.49
N VAL A 56 -10.64 13.52 -3.86
CA VAL A 56 -12.03 13.07 -3.87
C VAL A 56 -12.91 14.27 -4.18
N GLY A 57 -13.71 14.15 -5.24
CA GLY A 57 -14.76 15.09 -5.57
C GLY A 57 -16.12 14.44 -5.37
N ALA A 58 -16.72 14.64 -4.21
CA ALA A 58 -18.03 14.09 -3.86
C ALA A 58 -19.12 15.11 -4.15
N ARG A 59 -19.90 14.86 -5.22
CA ARG A 59 -20.97 15.75 -5.66
C ARG A 59 -22.29 15.03 -5.67
N VAL A 60 -23.24 15.56 -4.90
CA VAL A 60 -24.50 14.88 -4.62
C VAL A 60 -25.64 15.87 -4.67
N GLN A 61 -26.76 15.47 -5.25
CA GLN A 61 -27.99 16.23 -5.31
C GLN A 61 -29.07 15.58 -4.47
N LEU A 62 -29.69 16.38 -3.60
CA LEU A 62 -30.89 16.03 -2.86
C LEU A 62 -32.11 16.42 -3.67
N ASN A 63 -33.01 15.46 -3.82
CA ASN A 63 -34.26 15.60 -4.55
C ASN A 63 -35.42 15.15 -3.67
N MET A 64 -36.61 15.65 -3.95
CA MET A 64 -37.83 15.28 -3.25
C MET A 64 -38.90 14.86 -4.27
N LEU A 65 -39.62 13.77 -4.02
CA LEU A 65 -40.77 13.42 -4.85
C LEU A 65 -41.92 14.39 -4.53
N MET A 66 -42.22 15.24 -5.50
CA MET A 66 -43.39 16.09 -5.52
C MET A 66 -44.53 15.33 -6.19
N GLN A 67 -45.70 15.31 -5.57
CA GLN A 67 -46.89 14.69 -6.12
C GLN A 67 -48.15 15.39 -5.63
N PRO A 68 -49.27 15.28 -6.38
CA PRO A 68 -50.53 15.86 -5.95
C PRO A 68 -50.93 15.41 -4.54
N PHE A 69 -51.37 16.34 -3.70
CA PHE A 69 -51.90 16.04 -2.38
C PHE A 69 -53.23 16.74 -2.16
N SER A 70 -54.31 15.96 -2.03
CA SER A 70 -55.69 16.44 -1.98
C SER A 70 -56.01 17.32 -0.77
N HIS A 71 -55.30 17.10 0.35
CA HIS A 71 -55.56 17.80 1.61
C HIS A 71 -54.93 19.21 1.68
N PHE A 72 -54.02 19.55 0.77
CA PHE A 72 -53.43 20.89 0.69
C PHE A 72 -53.69 21.52 -0.68
N SER A 73 -54.47 22.61 -0.72
CA SER A 73 -54.86 23.30 -1.95
C SER A 73 -53.67 23.67 -2.85
N MET A 74 -52.55 24.09 -2.26
CA MET A 74 -51.31 24.44 -2.96
C MET A 74 -50.69 23.25 -3.72
N TYR A 75 -50.88 22.03 -3.23
CA TYR A 75 -50.32 20.80 -3.82
C TYR A 75 -51.35 20.03 -4.68
N LYS A 76 -52.57 20.53 -4.91
CA LYS A 76 -53.56 19.78 -5.71
C LYS A 76 -53.16 19.61 -7.17
N ASN A 77 -52.51 20.63 -7.75
CA ASN A 77 -52.21 20.70 -9.19
C ASN A 77 -50.71 20.59 -9.50
N VAL A 78 -49.88 20.14 -8.56
CA VAL A 78 -48.45 19.96 -8.83
C VAL A 78 -48.21 18.69 -9.65
N PRO A 79 -47.31 18.71 -10.64
CA PRO A 79 -46.98 17.51 -11.39
C PRO A 79 -46.27 16.48 -10.51
N LYS A 80 -46.53 15.19 -10.74
CA LYS A 80 -45.80 14.11 -10.08
C LYS A 80 -44.39 14.00 -10.66
N THR A 81 -43.38 14.49 -9.95
CA THR A 81 -41.98 14.50 -10.41
C THR A 81 -40.98 14.49 -9.26
N VAL A 82 -39.75 14.05 -9.53
CA VAL A 82 -38.63 14.15 -8.60
C VAL A 82 -38.01 15.54 -8.78
N PHE A 83 -38.27 16.42 -7.83
CA PHE A 83 -37.85 17.81 -7.89
C PHE A 83 -36.49 18.00 -7.19
N PRO A 84 -35.49 18.59 -7.86
CA PRO A 84 -34.19 18.87 -7.25
C PRO A 84 -34.31 20.03 -6.27
N VAL A 85 -33.83 19.84 -5.04
CA VAL A 85 -33.89 20.86 -3.99
C VAL A 85 -32.57 21.61 -3.90
N LEU A 86 -31.48 20.87 -3.72
CA LEU A 86 -30.13 21.41 -3.63
C LEU A 86 -29.11 20.36 -4.06
N TRP A 87 -27.92 20.81 -4.39
CA TRP A 87 -26.76 19.94 -4.55
C TRP A 87 -25.58 20.51 -3.76
N VAL A 88 -24.69 19.62 -3.36
CA VAL A 88 -23.50 19.94 -2.57
C VAL A 88 -22.25 19.45 -3.29
N ASP A 89 -21.18 20.24 -3.21
CA ASP A 89 -19.83 19.86 -3.63
C ASP A 89 -18.97 19.72 -2.38
N GLN A 90 -18.45 18.53 -2.14
CA GLN A 90 -17.46 18.27 -1.11
C GLN A 90 -16.19 17.75 -1.77
N ARG A 91 -15.13 18.56 -1.70
CA ARG A 91 -13.81 18.18 -2.19
C ARG A 91 -12.87 17.92 -1.03
N VAL A 92 -12.19 16.77 -1.08
CA VAL A 92 -11.15 16.40 -0.12
C VAL A 92 -9.90 16.07 -0.91
N THR A 93 -8.85 16.86 -0.72
CA THR A 93 -7.56 16.66 -1.37
C THR A 93 -6.46 16.61 -0.33
N ILE A 94 -5.45 15.79 -0.58
CA ILE A 94 -4.28 15.68 0.31
C ILE A 94 -3.52 17.01 0.33
N THR A 95 -3.02 17.40 1.50
CA THR A 95 -2.13 18.57 1.59
C THR A 95 -0.73 18.19 1.14
N GLU A 96 0.04 19.17 0.66
CA GLU A 96 1.45 18.95 0.24
C GLU A 96 2.31 18.31 1.33
N ARG A 97 2.06 18.67 2.59
CA ARG A 97 2.74 18.06 3.73
C ARG A 97 2.40 16.58 3.85
N LEU A 98 1.11 16.25 3.86
CA LEU A 98 0.64 14.87 4.00
C LEU A 98 1.04 14.03 2.79
N ALA A 99 1.06 14.60 1.58
CA ALA A 99 1.54 13.93 0.37
C ALA A 99 3.02 13.53 0.48
N ARG A 100 3.85 14.39 1.09
CA ARG A 100 5.26 14.11 1.33
C ARG A 100 5.48 13.03 2.39
N GLU A 101 4.78 13.13 3.50
CA GLU A 101 4.81 12.12 4.57
C GLU A 101 4.34 10.76 4.03
N LEU A 102 3.25 10.74 3.27
CA LEU A 102 2.74 9.56 2.59
C LEU A 102 3.77 8.98 1.63
N ARG A 103 4.36 9.79 0.73
CA ARG A 103 5.39 9.32 -0.20
C ARG A 103 6.59 8.69 0.52
N MET A 104 7.04 9.28 1.62
CA MET A 104 8.15 8.73 2.41
C MET A 104 7.74 7.42 3.09
N ALA A 105 6.54 7.34 3.67
CA ALA A 105 6.02 6.13 4.28
C ALA A 105 5.86 4.99 3.26
N LEU A 106 5.39 5.29 2.04
CA LEU A 106 5.24 4.32 0.95
C LEU A 106 6.58 3.78 0.43
N LEU A 107 7.63 4.62 0.42
CA LEU A 107 8.97 4.23 -0.06
C LEU A 107 9.79 3.48 0.99
N LEU A 108 9.50 3.70 2.27
CA LEU A 108 10.26 3.13 3.39
C LEU A 108 10.43 1.60 3.34
N PRO A 109 9.38 0.77 3.10
CA PRO A 109 9.55 -0.68 3.04
C PRO A 109 10.46 -1.11 1.89
N THR A 110 10.32 -0.50 0.70
CA THR A 110 11.14 -0.82 -0.47
C THR A 110 12.59 -0.44 -0.25
N VAL A 111 12.86 0.77 0.23
CA VAL A 111 14.22 1.24 0.51
C VAL A 111 14.87 0.41 1.62
N GLY A 112 14.12 0.09 2.68
CA GLY A 112 14.59 -0.75 3.77
C GLY A 112 14.98 -2.15 3.30
N LEU A 113 14.14 -2.78 2.47
CA LEU A 113 14.40 -4.11 1.92
C LEU A 113 15.61 -4.12 0.99
N VAL A 114 15.71 -3.15 0.06
CA VAL A 114 16.85 -3.04 -0.86
C VAL A 114 18.17 -2.79 -0.10
N THR A 115 18.16 -1.89 0.87
CA THR A 115 19.35 -1.55 1.67
C THR A 115 19.77 -2.71 2.57
N GLY A 116 18.80 -3.43 3.15
CA GLY A 116 19.07 -4.62 3.95
C GLY A 116 19.68 -5.75 3.12
N CYS A 117 19.09 -6.05 1.96
CA CYS A 117 19.61 -7.06 1.04
C CYS A 117 21.02 -6.72 0.55
N SER A 118 21.30 -5.47 0.19
CA SER A 118 22.63 -5.05 -0.27
C SER A 118 23.68 -5.14 0.83
N ALA A 119 23.33 -4.80 2.08
CA ALA A 119 24.21 -4.96 3.23
C ALA A 119 24.55 -6.44 3.51
N LEU A 120 23.59 -7.36 3.40
CA LEU A 120 23.82 -8.79 3.59
C LEU A 120 24.69 -9.40 2.49
N ILE A 121 24.46 -9.02 1.23
CA ILE A 121 25.27 -9.47 0.09
C ILE A 121 26.72 -8.97 0.23
N SER A 122 26.91 -7.68 0.53
CA SER A 122 28.26 -7.13 0.71
C SER A 122 28.99 -7.74 1.92
N GLY A 123 28.29 -7.95 3.04
CA GLY A 123 28.86 -8.60 4.23
C GLY A 123 29.29 -10.05 3.97
N THR A 124 28.49 -10.84 3.27
CA THR A 124 28.84 -12.23 2.92
C THR A 124 30.05 -12.30 1.97
N ILE A 125 30.13 -11.42 0.96
CA ILE A 125 31.29 -11.33 0.06
C ILE A 125 32.57 -10.99 0.83
N LEU A 126 32.49 -10.04 1.78
CA LEU A 126 33.63 -9.66 2.62
C LEU A 126 34.10 -10.83 3.49
N LEU A 127 33.18 -11.54 4.13
CA LEU A 127 33.49 -12.71 4.96
C LEU A 127 34.14 -13.84 4.15
N ILE A 128 33.57 -14.17 2.99
CA ILE A 128 34.15 -15.18 2.08
C ILE A 128 35.57 -14.77 1.67
N SER A 129 35.77 -13.51 1.28
CA SER A 129 37.07 -12.98 0.89
C SER A 129 38.10 -13.08 2.03
N LEU A 130 37.69 -12.80 3.28
CA LEU A 130 38.55 -12.92 4.46
C LEU A 130 38.92 -14.38 4.74
N VAL A 131 37.96 -15.31 4.68
CA VAL A 131 38.20 -16.74 4.86
C VAL A 131 39.16 -17.29 3.80
N LEU A 132 38.96 -16.92 2.53
CA LEU A 132 39.86 -17.32 1.44
C LEU A 132 41.28 -16.78 1.65
N ARG A 133 41.44 -15.52 2.08
CA ARG A 133 42.76 -14.95 2.41
C ARG A 133 43.43 -15.67 3.59
N ALA A 134 42.67 -15.97 4.64
CA ALA A 134 43.18 -16.68 5.81
C ALA A 134 43.61 -18.13 5.47
N ARG A 135 42.83 -18.84 4.63
CA ARG A 135 43.19 -20.17 4.14
C ARG A 135 44.43 -20.15 3.26
N ARG A 136 44.59 -19.15 2.38
CA ARG A 136 45.81 -18.97 1.57
C ARG A 136 47.04 -18.72 2.44
N LYS A 137 46.95 -17.86 3.46
CA LYS A 137 48.06 -17.60 4.40
C LYS A 137 48.50 -18.88 5.15
N ARG A 138 47.55 -19.71 5.60
CA ARG A 138 47.88 -20.98 6.27
C ARG A 138 48.58 -21.96 5.32
N ALA A 139 48.08 -22.11 4.09
CA ALA A 139 48.70 -23.00 3.10
C ALA A 139 50.15 -22.57 2.73
N ASP A 140 50.40 -21.27 2.61
CA ASP A 140 51.75 -20.75 2.35
C ASP A 140 52.71 -21.06 3.52
N GLN A 141 52.23 -20.94 4.76
CA GLN A 141 53.01 -21.26 5.96
C GLN A 141 53.31 -22.77 6.12
N ASP A 142 52.39 -23.64 5.69
CA ASP A 142 52.61 -25.10 5.67
C ASP A 142 53.64 -25.53 4.61
N THR A 143 53.79 -24.76 3.52
CA THR A 143 54.72 -25.06 2.42
C THR A 143 56.18 -24.66 2.76
N VAL A 144 56.37 -23.75 3.73
CA VAL A 144 57.69 -23.20 4.12
C VAL A 144 58.34 -23.99 5.28
N LYS A 145 57.70 -25.02 5.84
CA LYS A 145 58.29 -25.85 6.91
C LYS A 145 59.37 -26.80 6.32
N PRO A 146 60.66 -26.72 6.73
CA PRO A 146 61.73 -27.51 6.12
C PRO A 146 61.62 -29.01 6.42
N PRO A 147 62.04 -29.90 5.50
CA PRO A 147 62.03 -31.34 5.71
C PRO A 147 63.21 -31.73 6.59
N GLY A 148 62.95 -32.14 7.84
CA GLY A 148 64.05 -32.51 8.73
C GLY A 148 63.69 -32.78 10.18
N GLN A 149 62.69 -33.63 10.44
CA GLN A 149 62.67 -34.51 11.63
C GLN A 149 61.97 -35.82 11.25
N VAL A 150 62.64 -36.61 10.41
CA VAL A 150 62.43 -38.06 10.33
C VAL A 150 63.67 -38.69 10.94
N GLY A 151 63.53 -39.37 12.07
CA GLY A 151 64.53 -40.33 12.54
C GLY A 151 64.82 -40.32 14.03
N LEU A 152 64.52 -41.45 14.67
CA LEU A 152 65.18 -42.02 15.86
C LEU A 152 64.70 -41.54 17.24
N GLU A 153 63.49 -41.96 17.63
CA GLU A 153 63.20 -42.26 19.04
C GLU A 153 62.59 -43.67 19.17
N GLN A 154 63.28 -44.67 18.61
CA GLN A 154 63.09 -46.08 18.93
C GLN A 154 64.45 -46.77 18.86
N SER A 155 65.26 -46.66 19.93
CA SER A 155 66.26 -47.65 20.37
C SER A 155 67.28 -46.96 21.29
N GLN A 156 67.06 -47.02 22.60
CA GLN A 156 68.06 -47.26 23.64
C GLN A 156 67.48 -46.89 25.02
N TYR A 157 66.69 -47.80 25.59
CA TYR A 157 66.58 -47.93 27.04
C TYR A 157 66.88 -49.38 27.39
N GLN A 158 68.10 -49.64 27.85
CA GLN A 158 68.52 -50.92 28.43
C GLN A 158 69.45 -50.63 29.61
N PRO A 159 69.09 -51.00 30.84
CA PRO A 159 70.05 -51.23 31.89
C PRO A 159 70.11 -52.71 32.32
N SER A 160 71.35 -53.24 32.25
CA SER A 160 71.99 -54.22 33.13
C SER A 160 71.36 -55.60 33.39
N ALA A 161 72.09 -56.63 32.91
CA ALA A 161 72.08 -58.01 33.39
C ALA A 161 72.44 -58.13 34.89
N PRO A 162 72.20 -59.28 35.54
CA PRO A 162 73.30 -60.25 35.60
C PRO A 162 72.95 -61.76 35.65
N THR A 163 74.00 -62.57 35.45
CA THR A 163 74.31 -63.90 36.05
C THR A 163 73.78 -65.24 35.47
N LEU A 164 74.77 -66.05 35.03
CA LEU A 164 75.17 -67.40 35.50
C LEU A 164 74.89 -68.68 34.66
N LYS A 165 76.00 -69.45 34.50
CA LYS A 165 76.16 -70.91 34.20
C LYS A 165 76.05 -71.29 32.70
N SER A 166 76.90 -72.13 32.11
CA SER A 166 78.02 -72.98 32.56
C SER A 166 78.98 -73.20 31.40
#